data_AF-A0ABD2XLR7-F1
#
_entry.id   AF-A0ABD2XLR7-F1
#
_cell.length_a   1.000
_cell.length_b   1.000
_cell.length_c   1.000
_cell.angle_alpha   90.00
_cell.angle_beta   90.00
_cell.angle_gamma   90.00
#
_symmetry.space_group_name_H-M   'P 1'
#
loop_
_entity.id
_entity.type
_entity.pdbx_description
1 polymer ?
#
loop_
_entity_poly.entity_id
_entity_poly.type
_entity_poly.pdbx_seq_one_letter_code
_entity_poly.pdbx_strand_id
1 'polypeptide(L)'
;MQPDKRIVEELLRRGTDPNVANAKGQTALHLICQRYENEGLLQLLLEVCNEKEKTLRIDARDNGGNTPLHLATLCKSHHMVDSLLRRGADPNVANAKGQTALHLICQRYENKGLLKLLLEVCDEKEKTLRIDARDNEGNTPLHLATLCESYYMIESLLERRADPSLANEEGKTPLHLVARYEWDHCNVTMKLFFRYTDNEWLPKMEIDARDNSGRTPLEWAVASGCSFNVETLLLEEEADVSGFVFPTPRDSDRYGIDYDHANESDSARNKLATAIQLLVSVELLQTRDYKLDRDAALKLMGFFDKYGLYDDMDYSTSKDVDDLVDKLFEEMGDMYLDFNAYFEELVYDIPPQFMKDCCLRMCEIAMTKFLRDWVLDPFMELIHYRLPIECCEMIISNLKNKDLFNICLAAAGRSS
;
A
#
# COMPACT_ATOMS: atom_id res chain seq x y z
N MET A 1 37.94 13.85 -9.83
CA MET A 1 38.41 15.20 -10.23
C MET A 1 37.23 16.07 -10.62
N GLN A 2 37.05 17.22 -9.98
CA GLN A 2 36.15 18.26 -10.47
C GLN A 2 36.71 18.84 -11.79
N PRO A 3 35.86 19.26 -12.75
CA PRO A 3 36.33 19.87 -13.99
C PRO A 3 37.00 21.21 -13.66
N ASP A 4 38.17 21.47 -14.23
CA ASP A 4 38.82 22.77 -14.07
C ASP A 4 38.00 23.82 -14.83
N LYS A 5 37.36 24.74 -14.09
CA LYS A 5 36.53 25.82 -14.64
C LYS A 5 37.28 26.64 -15.69
N ARG A 6 38.58 26.87 -15.52
CA ARG A 6 39.40 27.65 -16.47
C ARG A 6 39.53 26.95 -17.82
N ILE A 7 39.71 25.63 -17.79
CA ILE A 7 39.81 24.83 -19.02
C ILE A 7 38.46 24.84 -19.74
N VAL A 8 37.35 24.69 -19.01
CA VAL A 8 36.01 24.73 -19.60
C VAL A 8 35.71 26.10 -20.22
N GLU A 9 36.03 27.19 -19.53
CA GLU A 9 35.86 28.55 -20.07
C GLU A 9 36.62 28.75 -21.37
N GLU A 10 37.92 28.39 -21.39
CA GLU A 10 38.77 28.56 -22.56
C GLU A 10 38.25 27.76 -23.77
N LEU A 11 37.80 26.51 -23.54
CA LEU A 11 37.21 25.67 -24.59
C LEU A 11 35.94 26.29 -25.17
N LEU A 12 35.05 26.82 -24.32
CA LEU A 12 33.82 27.46 -24.77
C LEU A 12 34.12 28.77 -25.54
N ARG A 13 35.04 29.59 -25.04
CA ARG A 13 35.45 30.85 -25.69
C ARG A 13 36.11 30.64 -27.05
N ARG A 14 36.82 29.52 -27.25
CA ARG A 14 37.40 29.10 -28.54
C ARG A 14 36.40 28.54 -29.54
N GLY A 15 35.12 28.48 -29.20
CA GLY A 15 34.07 28.12 -30.15
C GLY A 15 33.58 26.68 -30.06
N THR A 16 33.98 25.89 -29.05
CA THR A 16 33.43 24.54 -28.81
C THR A 16 31.90 24.57 -28.73
N ASP A 17 31.22 23.67 -29.44
CA ASP A 17 29.76 23.57 -29.36
C ASP A 17 29.36 22.89 -28.03
N PRO A 18 28.64 23.60 -27.13
CA PRO A 18 28.25 23.07 -25.82
C PRO A 18 27.20 21.94 -25.92
N ASN A 19 26.59 21.75 -27.09
CA ASN A 19 25.53 20.76 -27.32
C ASN A 19 26.05 19.42 -27.83
N VAL A 20 27.37 19.28 -28.05
CA VAL A 20 27.96 18.00 -28.47
C VAL A 20 27.75 16.97 -27.37
N ALA A 21 27.15 15.84 -27.75
CA ALA A 21 26.89 14.73 -26.87
C ALA A 21 28.06 13.71 -26.89
N ASN A 22 28.35 13.11 -25.73
CA ASN A 22 29.26 11.97 -25.65
C ASN A 22 28.58 10.65 -26.11
N ALA A 23 29.28 9.52 -26.02
CA ALA A 23 28.74 8.20 -26.42
C ALA A 23 27.48 7.74 -25.64
N LYS A 24 27.19 8.37 -24.49
CA LYS A 24 25.98 8.13 -23.68
C LYS A 24 24.84 9.11 -24.02
N GLY A 25 25.01 9.95 -25.04
CA GLY A 25 24.05 11.01 -25.37
C GLY A 25 24.12 12.23 -24.45
N GLN A 26 25.08 12.29 -23.53
CA GLN A 26 25.16 13.36 -22.53
C GLN A 26 25.88 14.58 -23.10
N THR A 27 25.20 15.73 -23.08
CA THR A 27 25.80 17.05 -23.35
C THR A 27 26.57 17.59 -22.13
N ALA A 28 27.28 18.71 -22.29
CA ALA A 28 27.94 19.38 -21.16
C ALA A 28 26.97 19.67 -20.01
N LEU A 29 25.73 20.06 -20.33
CA LEU A 29 24.70 20.38 -19.33
C LEU A 29 24.29 19.15 -18.51
N HIS A 30 24.21 17.96 -19.10
CA HIS A 30 23.96 16.71 -18.36
C HIS A 30 25.08 16.43 -17.34
N LEU A 31 26.35 16.57 -17.77
CA LEU A 31 27.50 16.28 -16.92
C LEU A 31 27.62 17.27 -15.75
N ILE A 32 27.23 18.52 -15.97
CA ILE A 32 27.14 19.55 -14.93
C ILE A 32 26.07 19.14 -13.92
N CYS A 33 24.87 18.77 -14.38
CA CYS A 33 23.73 18.42 -13.53
C CYS A 33 23.85 17.10 -12.78
N GLN A 34 24.72 16.19 -13.23
CA GLN A 34 24.96 14.90 -12.59
C GLN A 34 25.88 14.98 -11.35
N ARG A 35 26.47 16.16 -11.06
CA ARG A 35 27.43 16.32 -9.97
C ARG A 35 26.93 17.34 -8.96
N TYR A 36 27.10 17.01 -7.69
CA TYR A 36 26.82 17.90 -6.57
C TYR A 36 27.71 19.17 -6.65
N GLU A 37 27.15 20.35 -6.34
CA GLU A 37 27.87 21.65 -6.22
C GLU A 37 28.54 22.21 -7.50
N ASN A 38 28.01 21.92 -8.68
CA ASN A 38 28.54 22.46 -9.95
C ASN A 38 27.90 23.79 -10.39
N GLU A 39 27.32 24.56 -9.46
CA GLU A 39 26.59 25.81 -9.75
C GLU A 39 27.44 26.82 -10.52
N GLY A 40 28.69 27.04 -10.09
CA GLY A 40 29.58 27.97 -10.79
C GLY A 40 29.99 27.49 -12.19
N LEU A 41 29.93 26.18 -12.47
CA LEU A 41 30.18 25.66 -13.82
C LEU A 41 28.95 25.81 -14.72
N LEU A 42 27.75 25.66 -14.16
CA LEU A 42 26.50 25.99 -14.84
C LEU A 42 26.47 27.47 -15.21
N GLN A 43 26.75 28.35 -14.25
CA GLN A 43 26.75 29.80 -14.47
C GLN A 43 27.76 30.19 -15.57
N LEU A 44 28.99 29.67 -15.52
CA LEU A 44 30.00 29.89 -16.54
C LEU A 44 29.54 29.42 -17.94
N LEU A 45 28.98 28.21 -18.04
CA LEU A 45 28.47 27.69 -19.30
C LEU A 45 27.39 28.62 -19.87
N LEU A 46 26.45 29.04 -19.03
CA LEU A 46 25.35 29.91 -19.40
C LEU A 46 25.82 31.31 -19.84
N GLU A 47 26.76 31.90 -19.11
CA GLU A 47 27.35 33.21 -19.43
C GLU A 47 28.04 33.19 -20.79
N VAL A 48 28.95 32.24 -21.01
CA VAL A 48 29.70 32.15 -22.27
C VAL A 48 28.79 31.81 -23.45
N CYS A 49 27.77 30.97 -23.26
CA CYS A 49 26.78 30.69 -24.31
C CYS A 49 25.99 31.93 -24.69
N ASN A 50 25.56 32.74 -23.72
CA ASN A 50 24.85 34.00 -23.98
C ASN A 50 25.76 35.02 -24.68
N GLU A 51 27.00 35.21 -24.21
CA GLU A 51 28.00 36.12 -24.83
C GLU A 51 28.29 35.76 -26.29
N LYS A 52 28.29 34.47 -26.62
CA LYS A 52 28.59 33.97 -27.97
C LYS A 52 27.35 33.73 -28.83
N GLU A 53 26.17 34.14 -28.37
CA GLU A 53 24.88 33.93 -29.03
C GLU A 53 24.63 32.45 -29.41
N LYS A 54 25.12 31.52 -28.57
CA LYS A 54 24.95 30.08 -28.76
C LYS A 54 23.69 29.59 -28.05
N THR A 55 22.78 28.99 -28.81
CA THR A 55 21.60 28.33 -28.25
C THR A 55 22.01 27.05 -27.52
N LEU A 56 21.74 26.99 -26.21
CA LEU A 56 21.93 25.79 -25.40
C LEU A 56 20.67 24.92 -25.45
N ARG A 57 20.81 23.64 -25.80
CA ARG A 57 19.71 22.68 -25.82
C ARG A 57 19.40 22.22 -24.39
N ILE A 58 18.59 23.00 -23.68
CA ILE A 58 18.24 22.79 -22.27
C ILE A 58 17.59 21.42 -22.04
N ASP A 59 16.71 20.99 -22.96
CA ASP A 59 16.00 19.71 -22.88
C ASP A 59 16.60 18.62 -23.78
N ALA A 60 17.91 18.70 -24.06
CA ALA A 60 18.61 17.59 -24.72
C ALA A 60 18.41 16.30 -23.92
N ARG A 61 18.29 15.16 -24.61
CA ARG A 61 18.05 13.85 -23.98
C ARG A 61 19.26 12.95 -24.13
N ASP A 62 19.68 12.32 -23.03
CA ASP A 62 20.68 11.26 -23.06
C ASP A 62 20.09 9.93 -23.58
N ASN A 63 20.91 8.87 -23.65
CA ASN A 63 20.45 7.55 -24.13
C ASN A 63 19.37 6.91 -23.23
N GLY A 64 19.26 7.33 -21.97
CA GLY A 64 18.17 6.95 -21.07
C GLY A 64 16.94 7.86 -21.19
N GLY A 65 16.94 8.77 -22.17
CA GLY A 65 15.90 9.77 -22.35
C GLY A 65 15.91 10.88 -21.29
N ASN A 66 16.86 10.90 -20.36
CA ASN A 66 16.90 11.89 -19.30
C ASN A 66 17.32 13.24 -19.88
N THR A 67 16.63 14.30 -19.47
CA THR A 67 17.10 15.67 -19.66
C THR A 67 18.02 16.07 -18.51
N PRO A 68 18.79 17.18 -18.63
CA PRO A 68 19.53 17.73 -17.50
C PRO A 68 18.67 18.01 -16.26
N LEU A 69 17.38 18.36 -16.44
CA LEU A 69 16.44 18.54 -15.34
C LEU A 69 16.20 17.23 -14.57
N HIS A 70 16.06 16.10 -15.27
CA HIS A 70 15.95 14.79 -14.60
C HIS A 70 17.19 14.49 -13.75
N LEU A 71 18.39 14.73 -14.30
CA LEU A 71 19.64 14.49 -13.57
C LEU A 71 19.78 15.42 -12.36
N ALA A 72 19.43 16.70 -12.50
CA ALA A 72 19.41 17.65 -11.39
C ALA A 72 18.45 17.21 -10.27
N THR A 73 17.26 16.73 -10.63
CA THR A 73 16.28 16.18 -9.69
C THR A 73 16.78 14.92 -9.00
N LEU A 74 17.37 13.96 -9.74
CA LEU A 74 17.96 12.75 -9.16
C LEU A 74 19.11 13.05 -8.19
N CYS A 75 19.89 14.08 -8.48
CA CYS A 75 20.96 14.59 -7.62
C CYS A 75 20.47 15.49 -6.47
N LYS A 76 19.15 15.71 -6.36
CA LYS A 76 18.49 16.58 -5.37
C LYS A 76 19.00 18.03 -5.34
N SER A 77 19.54 18.53 -6.46
CA SER A 77 20.12 19.87 -6.52
C SER A 77 19.05 20.93 -6.79
N HIS A 78 18.60 21.59 -5.73
CA HIS A 78 17.56 22.63 -5.80
C HIS A 78 17.99 23.79 -6.70
N HIS A 79 19.22 24.28 -6.55
CA HIS A 79 19.75 25.35 -7.39
C HIS A 79 19.75 24.99 -8.88
N MET A 80 20.17 23.78 -9.24
CA MET A 80 20.19 23.35 -10.65
C MET A 80 18.78 23.22 -11.22
N VAL A 81 17.84 22.68 -10.44
CA VAL A 81 16.43 22.60 -10.83
C VAL A 81 15.87 24.01 -11.07
N ASP A 82 16.05 24.93 -10.12
CA ASP A 82 15.60 26.34 -10.26
C ASP A 82 16.19 26.99 -11.52
N SER A 83 17.51 26.91 -11.68
CA SER A 83 18.22 27.50 -12.82
C SER A 83 17.73 26.96 -14.15
N LEU A 84 17.55 25.64 -14.27
CA LEU A 84 17.09 25.01 -15.52
C LEU A 84 15.64 25.42 -15.84
N LEU A 85 14.73 25.37 -14.86
CA LEU A 85 13.33 25.73 -15.05
C LEU A 85 13.18 27.19 -15.46
N ARG A 86 13.88 28.11 -14.78
CA ARG A 86 13.89 29.55 -15.09
C ARG A 86 14.46 29.87 -16.47
N ARG A 87 15.31 28.98 -17.02
CA ARG A 87 15.89 29.08 -18.36
C ARG A 87 15.11 28.35 -19.44
N GLY A 88 13.91 27.87 -19.13
CA GLY A 88 13.01 27.32 -20.12
C GLY A 88 12.94 25.80 -20.17
N ALA A 89 13.67 25.05 -19.32
CA ALA A 89 13.54 23.58 -19.27
C ALA A 89 12.07 23.15 -19.12
N ASP A 90 11.59 22.27 -20.00
CA ASP A 90 10.22 21.76 -19.92
C ASP A 90 10.12 20.67 -18.83
N PRO A 91 9.38 20.91 -17.73
CA PRO A 91 9.24 19.95 -16.64
C PRO A 91 8.45 18.68 -17.04
N ASN A 92 7.77 18.70 -18.19
CA ASN A 92 6.90 17.61 -18.66
C ASN A 92 7.60 16.63 -19.60
N VAL A 93 8.87 16.84 -19.94
CA VAL A 93 9.61 15.88 -20.76
C VAL A 93 9.71 14.57 -19.97
N ALA A 94 9.28 13.48 -20.59
CA ALA A 94 9.37 12.14 -20.01
C ALA A 94 10.66 11.44 -20.45
N ASN A 95 11.36 10.78 -19.53
CA ASN A 95 12.53 9.95 -19.82
C ASN A 95 12.14 8.61 -20.50
N ALA A 96 13.08 7.68 -20.70
CA ALA A 96 12.79 6.39 -21.35
C ALA A 96 11.85 5.48 -20.53
N LYS A 97 11.65 5.76 -19.24
CA LYS A 97 10.67 5.08 -18.37
C LYS A 97 9.31 5.78 -18.35
N GLY A 98 9.12 6.82 -19.16
CA GLY A 98 7.90 7.64 -19.13
C GLY A 98 7.85 8.65 -17.96
N GLN A 99 8.90 8.71 -17.15
CA GLN A 99 8.91 9.52 -15.92
C GLN A 99 9.28 10.96 -16.24
N THR A 100 8.49 11.90 -15.75
CA THR A 100 8.80 13.34 -15.75
C THR A 100 9.62 13.74 -14.51
N ALA A 101 10.06 15.00 -14.43
CA ALA A 101 10.70 15.52 -13.22
C ALA A 101 9.82 15.35 -11.97
N LEU A 102 8.50 15.53 -12.10
CA LEU A 102 7.55 15.37 -11.00
C LEU A 102 7.48 13.92 -10.48
N HIS A 103 7.53 12.92 -11.36
CA HIS A 103 7.62 11.50 -10.95
C HIS A 103 8.86 11.25 -10.08
N LEU A 104 10.03 11.73 -10.53
CA LEU A 104 11.29 11.55 -9.82
C LEU A 104 11.30 12.25 -8.44
N ILE A 105 10.60 13.38 -8.32
CA ILE A 105 10.41 14.07 -7.04
C ILE A 105 9.56 13.20 -6.11
N CYS A 106 8.41 12.70 -6.59
CA CYS A 106 7.46 11.92 -5.80
C CYS A 106 7.95 10.53 -5.39
N GLN A 107 9.02 10.01 -6.02
CA GLN A 107 9.66 8.73 -5.66
C GLN A 107 10.51 8.77 -4.38
N ARG A 108 10.67 9.92 -3.72
CA ARG A 108 11.47 10.00 -2.49
C ARG A 108 10.84 10.93 -1.47
N TYR A 109 10.52 10.39 -0.30
CA TYR A 109 9.90 11.11 0.82
C TYR A 109 10.55 12.47 1.16
N GLU A 110 11.89 12.56 1.09
CA GLU A 110 12.65 13.75 1.45
C GLU A 110 12.56 14.93 0.46
N ASN A 111 12.00 14.73 -0.74
CA ASN A 111 12.05 15.73 -1.82
C ASN A 111 10.99 16.84 -1.69
N LYS A 112 10.47 17.11 -0.49
CA LYS A 112 9.43 18.14 -0.24
C LYS A 112 9.88 19.53 -0.74
N GLY A 113 11.13 19.89 -0.50
CA GLY A 113 11.72 21.16 -0.97
C GLY A 113 11.80 21.26 -2.50
N LEU A 114 12.09 20.16 -3.19
CA LEU A 114 12.12 20.13 -4.66
C LEU A 114 10.72 20.22 -5.26
N LEU A 115 9.72 19.58 -4.64
CA LEU A 115 8.33 19.71 -5.07
C LEU A 115 7.88 21.16 -4.99
N LYS A 116 8.10 21.79 -3.83
CA LYS A 116 7.77 23.20 -3.61
C LYS A 116 8.44 24.09 -4.67
N LEU A 117 9.74 23.94 -4.87
CA LEU A 117 10.49 24.69 -5.87
C LEU A 117 9.94 24.48 -7.29
N LEU A 118 9.69 23.23 -7.70
CA LEU A 118 9.16 22.93 -9.03
C LEU A 118 7.81 23.63 -9.25
N LEU A 119 6.90 23.52 -8.28
CA LEU A 119 5.57 24.13 -8.34
C LEU A 119 5.66 25.66 -8.39
N GLU A 120 6.43 26.28 -7.51
CA GLU A 120 6.63 27.74 -7.45
C GLU A 120 7.21 28.29 -8.76
N VAL A 121 8.28 27.68 -9.28
CA VAL A 121 8.91 28.15 -10.51
C VAL A 121 8.00 27.92 -11.72
N CYS A 122 7.22 26.84 -11.75
CA CYS A 122 6.24 26.62 -12.82
C CYS A 122 5.15 27.70 -12.80
N ASP A 123 4.63 28.05 -11.63
CA ASP A 123 3.63 29.13 -11.50
C ASP A 123 4.20 30.49 -11.90
N GLU A 124 5.38 30.85 -11.37
CA GLU A 124 6.06 32.11 -11.69
C GLU A 124 6.36 32.25 -13.19
N LYS A 125 6.57 31.12 -13.88
CA LYS A 125 6.87 31.08 -15.32
C LYS A 125 5.65 30.78 -16.18
N GLU A 126 4.46 30.70 -15.58
CA GLU A 126 3.21 30.33 -16.26
C GLU A 126 3.34 29.03 -17.08
N LYS A 127 4.16 28.09 -16.59
CA LYS A 127 4.37 26.78 -17.20
C LYS A 127 3.32 25.80 -16.71
N THR A 128 2.55 25.24 -17.65
CA THR A 128 1.62 24.15 -17.34
C THR A 128 2.40 22.90 -16.94
N LEU A 129 2.26 22.49 -15.68
CA LEU A 129 2.78 21.22 -15.19
C LEU A 129 1.70 20.13 -15.35
N ARG A 130 2.05 19.03 -16.02
CA ARG A 130 1.17 17.87 -16.18
C ARG A 130 1.19 17.02 -14.91
N ILE A 131 0.29 17.36 -13.98
CA ILE A 131 0.18 16.72 -12.66
C ILE A 131 -0.10 15.21 -12.79
N ASP A 132 -0.96 14.83 -13.73
CA ASP A 132 -1.38 13.43 -13.98
C ASP A 132 -0.65 12.75 -15.14
N ALA A 133 0.59 13.18 -15.44
CA ALA A 133 1.41 12.45 -16.39
C ALA A 133 1.57 10.99 -15.93
N ARG A 134 1.53 10.03 -16.87
CA ARG A 134 1.71 8.60 -16.58
C ARG A 134 3.08 8.13 -17.04
N ASP A 135 3.77 7.35 -16.20
CA ASP A 135 4.97 6.64 -16.60
C ASP A 135 4.64 5.34 -17.38
N ASN A 136 5.65 4.55 -17.75
CA ASN A 136 5.45 3.33 -18.53
C ASN A 136 4.70 2.22 -17.78
N GLU A 137 4.55 2.33 -16.45
CA GLU A 137 3.75 1.44 -15.62
C GLU A 137 2.36 2.05 -15.35
N GLY A 138 2.04 3.17 -16.00
CA GLY A 138 0.77 3.87 -15.84
C GLY A 138 0.66 4.63 -14.53
N ASN A 139 1.71 4.65 -13.71
CA ASN A 139 1.70 5.35 -12.43
C ASN A 139 1.72 6.86 -12.69
N THR A 140 0.85 7.59 -12.00
CA THR A 140 0.94 9.04 -11.88
C THR A 140 1.90 9.44 -10.75
N PRO A 141 2.36 10.70 -10.68
CA PRO A 141 3.08 11.19 -9.51
C PRO A 141 2.34 10.97 -8.18
N LEU A 142 1.00 10.98 -8.18
CA LEU A 142 0.19 10.69 -7.01
C LEU A 142 0.34 9.23 -6.56
N HIS A 143 0.39 8.26 -7.48
CA HIS A 143 0.70 6.87 -7.15
C HIS A 143 2.07 6.75 -6.46
N LEU A 144 3.08 7.40 -7.03
CA LEU A 144 4.45 7.36 -6.49
C LEU A 144 4.54 8.04 -5.12
N ALA A 145 3.83 9.15 -4.92
CA ALA A 145 3.75 9.83 -3.64
C ALA A 145 3.05 8.98 -2.57
N THR A 146 2.00 8.25 -2.95
CA THR A 146 1.31 7.28 -2.08
C THR A 146 2.22 6.11 -1.71
N LEU A 147 2.95 5.54 -2.66
CA LEU A 147 3.92 4.46 -2.40
C LEU A 147 5.06 4.88 -1.47
N CYS A 148 5.40 6.17 -1.46
CA CYS A 148 6.42 6.74 -0.58
C CYS A 148 5.85 7.29 0.74
N GLU A 149 4.55 7.12 0.99
CA GLU A 149 3.84 7.53 2.21
C GLU A 149 4.08 9.02 2.57
N SER A 150 4.24 9.87 1.56
CA SER A 150 4.58 11.28 1.76
C SER A 150 3.33 12.15 1.77
N TYR A 151 2.74 12.34 2.96
CA TYR A 151 1.53 13.16 3.15
C TYR A 151 1.62 14.54 2.48
N TYR A 152 2.77 15.21 2.64
CA TYR A 152 3.00 16.53 2.04
C TYR A 152 2.91 16.49 0.52
N MET A 153 3.46 15.45 -0.12
CA MET A 153 3.42 15.32 -1.57
C MET A 153 2.01 14.98 -2.05
N ILE A 154 1.33 14.07 -1.36
CA ILE A 154 -0.06 13.70 -1.67
C ILE A 154 -0.96 14.93 -1.58
N GLU A 155 -0.91 15.66 -0.46
CA GLU A 155 -1.70 16.88 -0.24
C GLU A 155 -1.37 17.95 -1.29
N SER A 156 -0.09 18.23 -1.53
CA SER A 156 0.33 19.21 -2.55
C SER A 156 -0.12 18.84 -3.97
N LEU A 157 -0.16 17.55 -4.31
CA LEU A 157 -0.64 17.07 -5.61
C LEU A 157 -2.17 17.18 -5.71
N LEU A 158 -2.90 16.80 -4.67
CA LEU A 158 -4.36 16.94 -4.61
C LEU A 158 -4.78 18.42 -4.70
N GLU A 159 -4.11 19.33 -3.99
CA GLU A 159 -4.31 20.79 -4.13
C GLU A 159 -4.05 21.29 -5.56
N ARG A 160 -3.19 20.60 -6.29
CA ARG A 160 -2.88 20.86 -7.71
C ARG A 160 -3.80 20.12 -8.67
N ARG A 161 -4.91 19.57 -8.19
CA ARG A 161 -5.91 18.86 -8.98
C ARG A 161 -5.42 17.56 -9.61
N ALA A 162 -4.49 16.88 -8.94
CA ALA A 162 -4.18 15.50 -9.28
C ALA A 162 -5.44 14.64 -9.15
N ASP A 163 -5.73 13.84 -10.17
CA ASP A 163 -6.90 12.97 -10.20
C ASP A 163 -6.63 11.68 -9.38
N PRO A 164 -7.31 11.49 -8.23
CA PRO A 164 -7.12 10.30 -7.39
C PRO A 164 -7.83 9.05 -7.93
N SER A 165 -8.61 9.16 -9.02
CA SER A 165 -9.34 8.03 -9.63
C SER A 165 -8.53 7.29 -10.70
N LEU A 166 -7.42 7.87 -11.17
CA LEU A 166 -6.63 7.26 -12.24
C LEU A 166 -6.03 5.94 -11.78
N ALA A 167 -6.23 4.88 -12.58
CA ALA A 167 -5.66 3.56 -12.36
C ALA A 167 -4.38 3.36 -13.17
N ASN A 168 -3.34 2.77 -12.57
CA ASN A 168 -2.11 2.39 -13.28
C ASN A 168 -2.31 1.18 -14.22
N GLU A 169 -1.24 0.66 -14.85
CA GLU A 169 -1.37 -0.49 -15.78
C GLU A 169 -1.82 -1.79 -15.08
N GLU A 170 -1.73 -1.89 -13.75
CA GLU A 170 -2.29 -2.98 -12.95
C GLU A 170 -3.77 -2.78 -12.60
N GLY A 171 -4.39 -1.68 -13.03
CA GLY A 171 -5.74 -1.29 -12.66
C GLY A 171 -5.84 -0.68 -11.25
N LYS A 172 -4.72 -0.46 -10.56
CA LYS A 172 -4.71 0.05 -9.18
C LYS A 172 -4.79 1.57 -9.18
N THR A 173 -5.75 2.10 -8.43
CA THR A 173 -5.83 3.53 -8.07
C THR A 173 -4.95 3.82 -6.84
N PRO A 174 -4.67 5.10 -6.52
CA PRO A 174 -4.03 5.46 -5.26
C PRO A 174 -4.68 4.84 -4.01
N LEU A 175 -6.01 4.68 -3.97
CA LEU A 175 -6.69 4.02 -2.85
C LEU A 175 -6.30 2.56 -2.67
N HIS A 176 -6.12 1.81 -3.76
CA HIS A 176 -5.59 0.44 -3.69
C HIS A 176 -4.21 0.39 -3.06
N LEU A 177 -3.38 1.42 -3.33
CA LEU A 177 -2.03 1.50 -2.78
C LEU A 177 -2.04 1.84 -1.29
N VAL A 178 -2.96 2.70 -0.83
CA VAL A 178 -3.16 2.98 0.60
C VAL A 178 -3.63 1.72 1.34
N ALA A 179 -4.56 0.97 0.74
CA ALA A 179 -5.12 -0.26 1.29
C ALA A 179 -4.16 -1.48 1.29
N ARG A 180 -2.91 -1.29 0.85
CA ARG A 180 -1.91 -2.36 0.79
C ARG A 180 -1.06 -2.49 2.05
N TYR A 181 -0.84 -1.42 2.81
CA TYR A 181 0.21 -1.40 3.84
C TYR A 181 -0.34 -1.64 5.26
N GLU A 182 0.30 -2.49 6.04
CA GLU A 182 -0.13 -2.86 7.41
C GLU A 182 0.02 -1.73 8.47
N TRP A 183 0.55 -0.55 8.10
CA TRP A 183 1.04 0.42 9.09
C TRP A 183 0.01 1.50 9.43
N ASP A 184 0.12 2.11 10.62
CA ASP A 184 -0.75 3.20 11.12
C ASP A 184 -0.86 4.39 10.15
N HIS A 185 0.14 4.58 9.30
CA HIS A 185 0.21 5.65 8.31
C HIS A 185 -0.88 5.57 7.23
N CYS A 186 -1.46 4.39 7.00
CA CYS A 186 -2.55 4.20 6.04
C CYS A 186 -3.81 4.93 6.45
N ASN A 187 -4.13 4.98 7.75
CA ASN A 187 -5.31 5.68 8.27
C ASN A 187 -5.22 7.18 7.97
N VAL A 188 -4.07 7.80 8.25
CA VAL A 188 -3.84 9.22 7.99
C VAL A 188 -3.89 9.53 6.50
N THR A 189 -3.28 8.67 5.67
CA THR A 189 -3.31 8.82 4.22
C THR A 189 -4.72 8.67 3.66
N MET A 190 -5.47 7.66 4.11
CA MET A 190 -6.84 7.41 3.71
C MET A 190 -7.75 8.60 4.06
N LYS A 191 -7.65 9.12 5.29
CA LYS A 191 -8.32 10.36 5.70
C LYS A 191 -7.92 11.55 4.85
N LEU A 192 -6.64 11.66 4.46
CA LEU A 192 -6.21 12.72 3.54
C LEU A 192 -6.91 12.59 2.19
N PHE A 193 -7.05 11.41 1.59
CA PHE A 193 -7.82 11.23 0.36
C PHE A 193 -9.31 11.59 0.54
N PHE A 194 -9.94 11.14 1.62
CA PHE A 194 -11.35 11.45 1.90
C PHE A 194 -11.62 12.91 2.25
N ARG A 195 -10.66 13.66 2.80
CA ARG A 195 -10.80 15.13 2.90
C ARG A 195 -10.97 15.81 1.54
N TYR A 196 -10.59 15.14 0.46
CA TYR A 196 -10.68 15.69 -0.89
C TYR A 196 -11.83 15.12 -1.73
N THR A 197 -12.62 14.16 -1.24
CA THR A 197 -13.73 13.54 -2.01
C THR A 197 -14.86 14.51 -2.32
N ASP A 198 -15.17 15.42 -1.40
CA ASP A 198 -16.25 16.40 -1.54
C ASP A 198 -15.87 17.65 -2.34
N ASN A 199 -14.64 17.72 -2.87
CA ASN A 199 -14.23 18.88 -3.65
C ASN A 199 -14.88 18.87 -5.05
N GLU A 200 -15.72 19.87 -5.33
CA GLU A 200 -16.42 20.03 -6.62
C GLU A 200 -15.49 20.09 -7.85
N TRP A 201 -14.21 20.39 -7.67
CA TRP A 201 -13.23 20.55 -8.74
C TRP A 201 -12.34 19.33 -8.98
N LEU A 202 -12.42 18.31 -8.13
CA LEU A 202 -11.79 17.00 -8.37
C LEU A 202 -12.82 16.02 -8.95
N PRO A 203 -12.38 15.08 -9.80
CA PRO A 203 -13.20 13.92 -10.12
C PRO A 203 -13.59 13.18 -8.84
N LYS A 204 -14.84 12.71 -8.78
CA LYS A 204 -15.30 11.89 -7.65
C LYS A 204 -14.40 10.66 -7.57
N MET A 205 -13.84 10.43 -6.39
CA MET A 205 -12.97 9.29 -6.17
C MET A 205 -13.76 7.99 -6.35
N GLU A 206 -13.26 7.10 -7.20
CA GLU A 206 -13.86 5.78 -7.41
C GLU A 206 -13.45 4.84 -6.28
N ILE A 207 -14.23 4.83 -5.21
CA ILE A 207 -13.99 4.02 -4.00
C ILE A 207 -14.02 2.52 -4.30
N ASP A 208 -14.92 2.10 -5.20
CA ASP A 208 -15.10 0.71 -5.61
C ASP A 208 -14.42 0.37 -6.94
N ALA A 209 -13.41 1.16 -7.34
CA ALA A 209 -12.61 0.84 -8.52
C ALA A 209 -12.05 -0.57 -8.41
N ARG A 210 -12.06 -1.34 -9.50
CA ARG A 210 -11.54 -2.71 -9.54
C ARG A 210 -10.21 -2.76 -10.27
N ASP A 211 -9.20 -3.36 -9.64
CA ASP A 211 -7.91 -3.63 -10.28
C ASP A 211 -8.01 -4.72 -11.37
N ASN A 212 -6.91 -5.04 -12.05
CA ASN A 212 -6.89 -6.08 -13.09
C ASN A 212 -7.16 -7.50 -12.55
N SER A 213 -7.11 -7.70 -11.23
CA SER A 213 -7.52 -8.93 -10.57
C SER A 213 -8.99 -8.90 -10.14
N GLY A 214 -9.70 -7.83 -10.44
CA GLY A 214 -11.09 -7.60 -10.07
C GLY A 214 -11.27 -7.15 -8.62
N ARG A 215 -10.21 -6.74 -7.91
CA ARG A 215 -10.30 -6.42 -6.47
C ARG A 215 -10.54 -4.94 -6.22
N THR A 216 -11.36 -4.61 -5.23
CA THR A 216 -11.59 -3.23 -4.74
C THR A 216 -10.56 -2.82 -3.68
N PRO A 217 -10.40 -1.52 -3.38
CA PRO A 217 -9.63 -1.05 -2.23
C PRO A 217 -10.05 -1.67 -0.90
N LEU A 218 -11.35 -1.92 -0.69
CA LEU A 218 -11.85 -2.58 0.52
C LEU A 218 -11.37 -4.03 0.60
N GLU A 219 -11.42 -4.77 -0.51
CA GLU A 219 -10.88 -6.14 -0.58
C GLU A 219 -9.36 -6.16 -0.39
N TRP A 220 -8.65 -5.12 -0.86
CA TRP A 220 -7.23 -4.95 -0.57
C TRP A 220 -6.96 -4.73 0.92
N ALA A 221 -7.76 -3.88 1.60
CA ALA A 221 -7.60 -3.58 3.02
C ALA A 221 -7.79 -4.84 3.89
N VAL A 222 -8.83 -5.62 3.61
CA VAL A 222 -9.10 -6.88 4.33
C VAL A 222 -8.00 -7.90 4.07
N ALA A 223 -7.53 -8.02 2.83
CA ALA A 223 -6.56 -9.03 2.44
C ALA A 223 -5.12 -8.74 2.89
N SER A 224 -4.76 -7.46 3.03
CA SER A 224 -3.45 -7.03 3.53
C SER A 224 -3.35 -7.06 5.05
N GLY A 225 -4.46 -7.26 5.77
CA GLY A 225 -4.48 -7.03 7.22
C GLY A 225 -4.20 -5.57 7.58
N CYS A 226 -4.50 -4.63 6.68
CA CYS A 226 -4.47 -3.20 6.98
C CYS A 226 -5.28 -2.93 8.25
N SER A 227 -4.88 -1.91 9.02
CA SER A 227 -5.62 -1.44 10.19
C SER A 227 -7.12 -1.38 9.91
N PHE A 228 -7.96 -1.96 10.79
CA PHE A 228 -9.43 -1.96 10.68
C PHE A 228 -10.01 -0.55 10.44
N ASN A 229 -9.27 0.50 10.82
CA ASN A 229 -9.60 1.89 10.55
C ASN A 229 -9.77 2.16 9.05
N VAL A 230 -8.96 1.54 8.19
CA VAL A 230 -9.06 1.70 6.73
C VAL A 230 -10.35 1.09 6.19
N GLU A 231 -10.69 -0.12 6.62
CA GLU A 231 -11.97 -0.77 6.27
C GLU A 231 -13.15 0.07 6.75
N THR A 232 -13.09 0.54 8.01
CA THR A 232 -14.12 1.41 8.60
C THR A 232 -14.31 2.68 7.78
N LEU A 233 -13.23 3.39 7.45
CA LEU A 233 -13.32 4.63 6.67
C LEU A 233 -13.88 4.38 5.26
N LEU A 234 -13.48 3.29 4.60
CA LEU A 234 -14.02 2.94 3.28
C LEU A 234 -15.53 2.68 3.35
N LEU A 235 -16.01 1.99 4.39
CA LEU A 235 -17.42 1.73 4.60
C LEU A 235 -18.21 2.97 5.03
N GLU A 236 -17.60 3.88 5.80
CA GLU A 236 -18.14 5.22 6.11
C GLU A 236 -18.42 6.02 4.83
N GLU A 237 -17.53 5.91 3.84
CA GLU A 237 -17.66 6.50 2.52
C GLU A 237 -18.49 5.65 1.54
N GLU A 238 -19.34 4.75 2.08
CA GLU A 238 -20.31 3.94 1.33
C GLU A 238 -19.70 2.95 0.32
N ALA A 239 -18.51 2.41 0.57
CA ALA A 239 -17.95 1.31 -0.23
C ALA A 239 -18.94 0.14 -0.37
N ASP A 240 -19.11 -0.37 -1.59
CA ASP A 240 -20.07 -1.43 -1.90
C ASP A 240 -19.59 -2.79 -1.40
N VAL A 241 -20.40 -3.41 -0.54
CA VAL A 241 -20.14 -4.74 0.03
C VAL A 241 -20.87 -5.87 -0.72
N SER A 242 -21.80 -5.56 -1.62
CA SER A 242 -22.69 -6.56 -2.24
C SER A 242 -21.96 -7.60 -3.08
N GLY A 243 -20.81 -7.22 -3.65
CA GLY A 243 -19.91 -8.08 -4.42
C GLY A 243 -18.59 -8.38 -3.73
N PHE A 244 -18.50 -8.22 -2.41
CA PHE A 244 -17.26 -8.39 -1.66
C PHE A 244 -16.80 -9.86 -1.62
N VAL A 245 -15.52 -10.08 -1.92
CA VAL A 245 -14.88 -11.39 -1.88
C VAL A 245 -13.74 -11.41 -0.87
N PHE A 246 -13.83 -12.31 0.11
CA PHE A 246 -12.75 -12.54 1.07
C PHE A 246 -11.47 -13.06 0.42
N PRO A 247 -10.30 -12.72 1.00
CA PRO A 247 -9.02 -13.22 0.51
C PRO A 247 -8.96 -14.74 0.53
N THR A 248 -8.28 -15.29 -0.47
CA THR A 248 -8.03 -16.71 -0.64
C THR A 248 -6.56 -17.02 -0.35
N PRO A 249 -6.20 -18.31 -0.16
CA PRO A 249 -4.81 -18.73 -0.05
C PRO A 249 -3.88 -18.25 -1.17
N ARG A 250 -4.39 -17.94 -2.37
CA ARG A 250 -3.57 -17.42 -3.48
C ARG A 250 -3.24 -15.94 -3.35
N ASP A 251 -4.00 -15.25 -2.52
CA ASP A 251 -3.89 -13.82 -2.33
C ASP A 251 -2.69 -13.48 -1.45
N SER A 252 -2.37 -14.31 -0.45
CA SER A 252 -1.25 -14.08 0.50
C SER A 252 0.11 -13.83 -0.16
N ASP A 253 0.42 -14.49 -1.29
CA ASP A 253 1.69 -14.32 -1.99
C ASP A 253 1.82 -12.91 -2.60
N ARG A 254 0.69 -12.18 -2.73
CA ARG A 254 0.62 -10.80 -3.22
C ARG A 254 0.67 -9.75 -2.11
N TYR A 255 0.40 -10.13 -0.86
CA TYR A 255 0.35 -9.22 0.29
C TYR A 255 1.62 -9.24 1.14
N GLY A 256 2.55 -10.18 0.88
CA GLY A 256 3.90 -10.12 1.47
C GLY A 256 3.93 -10.33 2.98
N ILE A 257 2.94 -11.04 3.52
CA ILE A 257 2.87 -11.40 4.94
C ILE A 257 3.94 -12.47 5.19
N ASP A 258 5.14 -12.02 5.54
CA ASP A 258 6.29 -12.87 5.83
C ASP A 258 6.38 -13.17 7.33
N TYR A 259 5.88 -14.35 7.72
CA TYR A 259 5.96 -14.85 9.10
C TYR A 259 7.27 -15.60 9.41
N ASP A 260 8.20 -15.73 8.46
CA ASP A 260 9.31 -16.71 8.56
C ASP A 260 10.48 -16.28 9.48
N HIS A 261 10.38 -15.14 10.17
CA HIS A 261 11.46 -14.63 11.04
C HIS A 261 11.05 -14.35 12.50
N ALA A 262 9.86 -14.75 12.92
CA ALA A 262 9.34 -14.55 14.26
C ALA A 262 9.77 -15.69 15.23
N ASN A 263 10.05 -15.37 16.49
CA ASN A 263 10.14 -16.40 17.53
C ASN A 263 8.75 -17.04 17.77
N GLU A 264 8.67 -18.14 18.52
CA GLU A 264 7.41 -18.88 18.71
C GLU A 264 6.27 -18.02 19.30
N SER A 265 6.58 -17.09 20.20
CA SER A 265 5.57 -16.19 20.80
C SER A 265 5.08 -15.15 19.79
N ASP A 266 5.97 -14.57 19.00
CA ASP A 266 5.62 -13.64 17.93
C ASP A 266 4.78 -14.33 16.84
N SER A 267 5.11 -15.59 16.51
CA SER A 267 4.31 -16.41 15.60
C SER A 267 2.90 -16.66 16.14
N ALA A 268 2.77 -17.01 17.42
CA ALA A 268 1.47 -17.22 18.06
C ALA A 268 0.63 -15.93 18.10
N ARG A 269 1.25 -14.78 18.44
CA ARG A 269 0.61 -13.47 18.45
C ARG A 269 0.12 -13.08 17.05
N ASN A 270 0.94 -13.29 16.03
CA ASN A 270 0.60 -13.01 14.65
C ASN A 270 -0.56 -13.88 14.12
N LYS A 271 -0.61 -15.16 14.49
CA LYS A 271 -1.75 -16.04 14.18
C LYS A 271 -3.05 -15.51 14.79
N LEU A 272 -3.01 -15.12 16.07
CA LEU A 272 -4.17 -14.55 16.75
C LEU A 272 -4.61 -13.23 16.09
N ALA A 273 -3.68 -12.31 15.84
CA ALA A 273 -3.98 -11.02 15.21
C ALA A 273 -4.65 -11.20 13.84
N THR A 274 -4.17 -12.13 13.02
CA THR A 274 -4.74 -12.43 11.70
C THR A 274 -6.14 -13.02 11.80
N ALA A 275 -6.34 -13.96 12.72
CA ALA A 275 -7.63 -14.59 12.97
C ALA A 275 -8.68 -13.54 13.35
N ILE A 276 -8.32 -12.69 14.31
CA ILE A 276 -9.18 -11.65 14.84
C ILE A 276 -9.47 -10.59 13.80
N GLN A 277 -8.46 -10.08 13.08
CA GLN A 277 -8.65 -9.05 12.07
C GLN A 277 -9.67 -9.49 11.00
N LEU A 278 -9.58 -10.72 10.50
CA LEU A 278 -10.55 -11.21 9.52
C LEU A 278 -11.96 -11.39 10.09
N LEU A 279 -12.08 -11.81 11.34
CA LEU A 279 -13.38 -11.91 12.00
C LEU A 279 -13.98 -10.52 12.27
N VAL A 280 -13.16 -9.53 12.61
CA VAL A 280 -13.57 -8.12 12.70
C VAL A 280 -14.06 -7.63 11.33
N SER A 281 -13.35 -7.94 10.24
CA SER A 281 -13.79 -7.59 8.89
C SER A 281 -15.16 -8.21 8.58
N VAL A 282 -15.42 -9.46 8.98
CA VAL A 282 -16.75 -10.10 8.83
C VAL A 282 -17.82 -9.31 9.57
N GLU A 283 -17.61 -9.01 10.86
CA GLU A 283 -18.58 -8.25 11.66
C GLU A 283 -18.82 -6.86 11.08
N LEU A 284 -17.75 -6.17 10.70
CA LEU A 284 -17.79 -4.83 10.14
C LEU A 284 -18.59 -4.80 8.82
N LEU A 285 -18.35 -5.76 7.92
CA LEU A 285 -19.14 -5.91 6.69
C LEU A 285 -20.61 -6.20 6.99
N GLN A 286 -20.90 -7.04 7.99
CA GLN A 286 -22.28 -7.35 8.40
C GLN A 286 -23.03 -6.12 8.93
N THR A 287 -22.34 -5.12 9.49
CA THR A 287 -22.98 -3.82 9.84
C THR A 287 -23.50 -3.05 8.63
N ARG A 288 -23.06 -3.41 7.41
CA ARG A 288 -23.45 -2.81 6.12
C ARG A 288 -24.28 -3.76 5.26
N ASP A 289 -25.10 -4.61 5.90
CA ASP A 289 -26.01 -5.57 5.24
C ASP A 289 -25.30 -6.68 4.42
N TYR A 290 -23.97 -6.85 4.58
CA TYR A 290 -23.28 -8.01 4.00
C TYR A 290 -23.76 -9.30 4.68
N LYS A 291 -24.12 -10.29 3.88
CA LYS A 291 -24.46 -11.63 4.36
C LYS A 291 -23.33 -12.58 4.00
N LEU A 292 -22.58 -12.99 5.02
CA LEU A 292 -21.61 -14.06 4.86
C LEU A 292 -22.38 -15.33 4.44
N ASP A 293 -22.01 -15.89 3.29
CA ASP A 293 -22.59 -17.15 2.78
C ASP A 293 -21.60 -18.31 2.96
N ARG A 294 -22.03 -19.52 2.60
CA ARG A 294 -21.22 -20.74 2.76
C ARG A 294 -19.94 -20.70 1.91
N ASP A 295 -19.95 -20.07 0.74
CA ASP A 295 -18.77 -19.99 -0.14
C ASP A 295 -17.73 -19.02 0.44
N ALA A 296 -18.18 -17.85 0.89
CA ALA A 296 -17.36 -16.87 1.58
C ALA A 296 -16.79 -17.43 2.90
N ALA A 297 -17.60 -18.14 3.68
CA ALA A 297 -17.14 -18.82 4.90
C ALA A 297 -16.06 -19.87 4.58
N LEU A 298 -16.24 -20.68 3.53
CA LEU A 298 -15.23 -21.65 3.10
C LEU A 298 -13.92 -20.99 2.62
N LYS A 299 -14.00 -19.84 1.94
CA LYS A 299 -12.81 -19.07 1.54
C LYS A 299 -12.03 -18.58 2.76
N LEU A 300 -12.72 -18.00 3.75
CA LEU A 300 -12.13 -17.61 5.04
C LEU A 300 -11.48 -18.79 5.75
N MET A 301 -12.19 -19.92 5.85
CA MET A 301 -11.63 -21.13 6.47
C MET A 301 -10.40 -21.64 5.73
N GLY A 302 -10.42 -21.63 4.40
CA GLY A 302 -9.25 -21.99 3.58
C GLY A 302 -8.07 -21.04 3.80
N PHE A 303 -8.34 -19.75 3.99
CA PHE A 303 -7.32 -18.76 4.35
C PHE A 303 -6.71 -19.06 5.72
N PHE A 304 -7.54 -19.30 6.75
CA PHE A 304 -7.09 -19.72 8.09
C PHE A 304 -6.23 -21.00 8.04
N ASP A 305 -6.61 -21.98 7.22
CA ASP A 305 -5.82 -23.21 7.03
C ASP A 305 -4.43 -22.94 6.45
N LYS A 306 -4.32 -22.03 5.47
CA LYS A 306 -3.01 -21.68 4.86
C LYS A 306 -2.00 -21.16 5.90
N TYR A 307 -2.48 -20.44 6.93
CA TYR A 307 -1.62 -19.92 7.99
C TYR A 307 -1.48 -20.87 9.18
N GLY A 308 -1.96 -22.10 9.08
CA GLY A 308 -1.83 -23.12 10.11
C GLY A 308 -2.57 -22.75 11.40
N LEU A 309 -3.73 -22.08 11.29
CA LEU A 309 -4.58 -21.74 12.44
C LEU A 309 -5.34 -22.96 12.99
N TYR A 310 -5.31 -24.09 12.27
CA TYR A 310 -5.95 -25.34 12.64
C TYR A 310 -4.97 -26.46 12.99
N ASP A 311 -3.67 -26.21 12.91
CA ASP A 311 -2.65 -27.19 13.28
C ASP A 311 -2.78 -27.54 14.76
N ASP A 312 -2.27 -28.71 15.18
CA ASP A 312 -2.26 -29.06 16.61
C ASP A 312 -1.45 -28.02 17.38
N MET A 313 -2.18 -27.09 18.01
CA MET A 313 -1.61 -25.98 18.76
C MET A 313 -1.02 -26.59 20.04
N ASP A 314 0.30 -26.78 20.07
CA ASP A 314 1.01 -27.28 21.25
C ASP A 314 1.14 -26.15 22.28
N TYR A 315 0.05 -25.92 23.02
CA TYR A 315 -0.02 -24.98 24.13
C TYR A 315 -0.40 -25.67 25.44
N SER A 316 0.04 -25.09 26.56
CA SER A 316 -0.29 -25.56 27.90
C SER A 316 -1.79 -25.39 28.21
N THR A 317 -2.51 -26.47 28.48
CA THR A 317 -3.88 -26.44 29.04
C THR A 317 -3.87 -26.26 30.56
N SER A 318 -2.90 -25.51 31.09
CA SER A 318 -2.82 -25.22 32.52
C SER A 318 -3.97 -24.31 32.94
N LYS A 319 -4.50 -24.52 34.14
CA LYS A 319 -5.53 -23.66 34.72
C LYS A 319 -5.16 -22.17 34.68
N ASP A 320 -3.88 -21.83 34.87
CA ASP A 320 -3.43 -20.44 34.83
C ASP A 320 -3.63 -19.78 33.44
N VAL A 321 -3.49 -20.56 32.36
CA VAL A 321 -3.74 -20.08 30.98
C VAL A 321 -5.24 -19.92 30.75
N ASP A 322 -6.06 -20.90 31.15
CA ASP A 322 -7.52 -20.79 31.03
C ASP A 322 -8.07 -19.61 31.86
N ASP A 323 -7.63 -19.44 33.12
CA ASP A 323 -8.06 -18.34 34.00
C ASP A 323 -7.67 -16.96 33.39
N LEU A 324 -6.50 -16.85 32.74
CA LEU A 324 -6.07 -15.62 32.04
C LEU A 324 -6.94 -15.36 30.81
N VAL A 325 -7.17 -16.38 29.99
CA VAL A 325 -7.96 -16.26 28.75
C VAL A 325 -9.42 -15.95 29.07
N ASP A 326 -10.03 -16.62 30.04
CA ASP A 326 -11.40 -16.36 30.48
C ASP A 326 -11.58 -14.92 30.96
N LYS A 327 -10.63 -14.40 31.76
CA LYS A 327 -10.63 -13.00 32.20
C LYS A 327 -10.59 -12.03 31.03
N LEU A 328 -9.75 -12.31 30.02
CA LEU A 328 -9.69 -11.50 28.81
C LEU A 328 -11.04 -11.53 28.08
N PHE A 329 -11.68 -12.70 27.90
CA PHE A 329 -12.98 -12.80 27.24
C PHE A 329 -14.12 -12.13 28.00
N GLU A 330 -14.09 -12.14 29.34
CA GLU A 330 -15.04 -11.37 30.17
C GLU A 330 -14.88 -9.84 29.98
N GLU A 331 -13.64 -9.37 29.83
CA GLU A 331 -13.34 -7.94 29.61
C GLU A 331 -13.69 -7.47 28.19
N MET A 332 -13.67 -8.38 27.21
CA MET A 332 -13.80 -8.09 25.77
C MET A 332 -15.25 -8.05 25.25
N GLY A 333 -16.22 -8.67 25.93
CA GLY A 333 -17.60 -8.77 25.45
C GLY A 333 -17.80 -9.80 24.32
N ASP A 334 -18.96 -9.77 23.65
CA ASP A 334 -19.37 -10.81 22.70
C ASP A 334 -18.89 -10.60 21.25
N MET A 335 -18.42 -9.40 20.90
CA MET A 335 -18.06 -8.97 19.54
C MET A 335 -16.54 -8.87 19.32
N TYR A 336 -16.06 -9.29 18.15
CA TYR A 336 -14.65 -9.15 17.76
C TYR A 336 -14.23 -7.69 17.53
N LEU A 337 -15.15 -6.81 17.15
CA LEU A 337 -14.93 -5.36 17.05
C LEU A 337 -14.44 -4.76 18.38
N ASP A 338 -15.04 -5.14 19.50
CA ASP A 338 -14.64 -4.68 20.83
C ASP A 338 -13.26 -5.22 21.21
N PHE A 339 -13.01 -6.49 20.87
CA PHE A 339 -11.72 -7.15 21.08
C PHE A 339 -10.56 -6.44 20.38
N ASN A 340 -10.74 -6.00 19.14
CA ASN A 340 -9.66 -5.37 18.37
C ASN A 340 -9.26 -4.00 18.91
N ALA A 341 -10.22 -3.24 19.46
CA ALA A 341 -9.96 -1.91 20.03
C ALA A 341 -8.98 -1.97 21.23
N TYR A 342 -8.96 -3.10 21.94
CA TYR A 342 -8.13 -3.31 23.13
C TYR A 342 -7.03 -4.36 22.92
N PHE A 343 -6.90 -4.93 21.72
CA PHE A 343 -6.04 -6.09 21.48
C PHE A 343 -4.60 -5.91 21.96
N GLU A 344 -3.96 -4.80 21.59
CA GLU A 344 -2.58 -4.52 21.99
C GLU A 344 -2.45 -4.26 23.50
N GLU A 345 -3.44 -3.63 24.14
CA GLU A 345 -3.45 -3.41 25.59
C GLU A 345 -3.61 -4.74 26.36
N LEU A 346 -4.54 -5.58 25.88
CA LEU A 346 -4.88 -6.87 26.47
C LEU A 346 -3.73 -7.89 26.33
N VAL A 347 -3.10 -7.94 25.16
CA VAL A 347 -1.94 -8.81 24.94
C VAL A 347 -0.75 -8.34 25.77
N TYR A 348 -0.57 -7.03 26.00
CA TYR A 348 0.51 -6.50 26.83
C TYR A 348 0.43 -6.93 28.30
N ASP A 349 -0.78 -7.15 28.82
CA ASP A 349 -1.00 -7.61 30.20
C ASP A 349 -0.71 -9.11 30.39
N ILE A 350 -0.54 -9.87 29.30
CA ILE A 350 -0.19 -11.29 29.37
C ILE A 350 1.28 -11.42 29.80
N PRO A 351 1.59 -12.15 30.89
CA PRO A 351 2.97 -12.37 31.28
C PRO A 351 3.77 -13.08 30.16
N PRO A 352 5.02 -12.66 29.85
CA PRO A 352 5.76 -13.16 28.69
C PRO A 352 5.89 -14.69 28.60
N GLN A 353 5.93 -15.38 29.74
CA GLN A 353 5.99 -16.83 29.82
C GLN A 353 4.70 -17.55 29.38
N PHE A 354 3.54 -16.88 29.44
CA PHE A 354 2.24 -17.42 29.01
C PHE A 354 1.81 -16.87 27.65
N MET A 355 2.53 -15.91 27.09
CA MET A 355 2.17 -15.21 25.84
C MET A 355 1.82 -16.17 24.71
N LYS A 356 2.71 -17.13 24.43
CA LYS A 356 2.50 -18.13 23.38
C LYS A 356 1.21 -18.92 23.64
N ASP A 357 1.08 -19.49 24.84
CA ASP A 357 -0.01 -20.40 25.17
C ASP A 357 -1.37 -19.68 25.16
N CYS A 358 -1.45 -18.49 25.77
CA CYS A 358 -2.66 -17.67 25.76
C CYS A 358 -3.04 -17.27 24.32
N CYS A 359 -2.08 -16.82 23.49
CA CYS A 359 -2.39 -16.42 22.11
C CYS A 359 -2.93 -17.59 21.28
N LEU A 360 -2.33 -18.78 21.40
CA LEU A 360 -2.79 -19.98 20.68
C LEU A 360 -4.17 -20.42 21.17
N ARG A 361 -4.42 -20.38 22.48
CA ARG A 361 -5.71 -20.73 23.09
C ARG A 361 -6.82 -19.77 22.67
N MET A 362 -6.57 -18.46 22.69
CA MET A 362 -7.53 -17.46 22.22
C MET A 362 -7.85 -17.64 20.73
N CYS A 363 -6.82 -17.93 19.92
CA CYS A 363 -6.98 -18.19 18.50
C CYS A 363 -7.85 -19.43 18.28
N GLU A 364 -7.61 -20.52 19.02
CA GLU A 364 -8.43 -21.72 18.97
C GLU A 364 -9.89 -21.42 19.32
N ILE A 365 -10.17 -20.68 20.40
CA ILE A 365 -11.53 -20.33 20.83
C ILE A 365 -12.23 -19.51 19.73
N ALA A 366 -11.57 -18.48 19.20
CA ALA A 366 -12.14 -17.63 18.15
C ALA A 366 -12.47 -18.44 16.88
N MET A 367 -11.55 -19.30 16.43
CA MET A 367 -11.77 -20.18 15.29
C MET A 367 -12.85 -21.21 15.55
N THR A 368 -12.92 -21.76 16.76
CA THR A 368 -13.95 -22.73 17.16
C THR A 368 -15.33 -22.11 17.09
N LYS A 369 -15.50 -20.91 17.64
CA LYS A 369 -16.78 -20.16 17.61
C LYS A 369 -17.24 -19.98 16.16
N PHE A 370 -16.37 -19.42 15.31
CA PHE A 370 -16.68 -19.23 13.90
C PHE A 370 -17.00 -20.54 13.17
N LEU A 371 -16.18 -21.59 13.31
CA LEU A 371 -16.42 -22.87 12.63
C LEU A 371 -17.73 -23.54 13.05
N ARG A 372 -18.10 -23.43 14.34
CA ARG A 372 -19.34 -24.04 14.86
C ARG A 372 -20.59 -23.43 14.25
N ASP A 373 -20.58 -22.14 13.94
CA ASP A 373 -21.71 -21.47 13.27
C ASP A 373 -21.96 -22.03 11.86
N TRP A 374 -20.94 -22.64 11.24
CA TRP A 374 -20.98 -23.08 9.85
C TRP A 374 -20.97 -24.60 9.66
N VAL A 375 -20.68 -25.39 10.69
CA VAL A 375 -20.43 -26.84 10.55
C VAL A 375 -21.68 -27.71 10.68
N LEU A 376 -22.73 -27.23 11.37
CA LEU A 376 -23.91 -28.05 11.69
C LEU A 376 -24.62 -28.53 10.41
N ASP A 377 -24.92 -27.63 9.49
CA ASP A 377 -25.59 -27.97 8.22
C ASP A 377 -24.73 -28.91 7.34
N PRO A 378 -23.45 -28.62 7.05
CA PRO A 378 -22.54 -29.56 6.39
C PRO A 378 -22.49 -30.94 7.03
N PHE A 379 -22.42 -31.01 8.37
CA PHE A 379 -22.38 -32.27 9.09
C PHE A 379 -23.67 -33.07 8.87
N MET A 380 -24.82 -32.42 9.03
CA MET A 380 -26.13 -33.02 8.80
C MET A 380 -26.31 -33.52 7.36
N GLU A 381 -25.86 -32.75 6.37
CA GLU A 381 -25.85 -33.16 4.96
C GLU A 381 -25.03 -34.44 4.74
N LEU A 382 -23.82 -34.51 5.30
CA LEU A 382 -22.92 -35.65 5.15
C LEU A 382 -23.50 -36.94 5.73
N ILE A 383 -24.25 -36.84 6.84
CA ILE A 383 -24.93 -37.98 7.46
C ILE A 383 -26.35 -38.21 6.91
N HIS A 384 -26.77 -37.45 5.90
CA HIS A 384 -28.12 -37.50 5.32
C HIS A 384 -29.23 -37.28 6.37
N TYR A 385 -29.06 -36.33 7.28
CA TYR A 385 -30.03 -35.94 8.31
C TYR A 385 -30.52 -37.13 9.18
N ARG A 386 -29.65 -38.11 9.44
CA ARG A 386 -30.00 -39.35 10.16
C ARG A 386 -30.08 -39.19 11.67
N LEU A 387 -29.53 -38.11 12.23
CA LEU A 387 -29.50 -37.85 13.67
C LEU A 387 -30.28 -36.57 13.99
N PRO A 388 -30.91 -36.47 15.17
CA PRO A 388 -31.44 -35.20 15.69
C PRO A 388 -30.36 -34.13 15.82
N ILE A 389 -30.77 -32.85 15.78
CA ILE A 389 -29.86 -31.70 15.87
C ILE A 389 -29.03 -31.77 17.15
N GLU A 390 -29.65 -32.09 18.28
CA GLU A 390 -28.98 -32.16 19.59
C GLU A 390 -27.87 -33.22 19.60
N CYS A 391 -28.09 -34.37 18.94
CA CYS A 391 -27.05 -35.39 18.80
C CYS A 391 -25.91 -34.92 17.89
N CYS A 392 -26.23 -34.17 16.84
CA CYS A 392 -25.22 -33.60 15.95
C CYS A 392 -24.35 -32.58 16.70
N GLU A 393 -24.96 -31.67 17.46
CA GLU A 393 -24.27 -30.69 18.29
C GLU A 393 -23.37 -31.35 19.35
N MET A 394 -23.85 -32.42 20.00
CA MET A 394 -23.04 -33.22 20.93
C MET A 394 -21.81 -33.82 20.25
N ILE A 395 -21.93 -34.33 19.01
CA ILE A 395 -20.78 -34.86 18.28
C ILE A 395 -19.83 -33.71 17.91
N ILE A 396 -20.35 -32.64 17.31
CA ILE A 396 -19.59 -31.46 16.86
C ILE A 396 -18.80 -30.83 18.01
N SER A 397 -19.39 -30.72 19.20
CA SER A 397 -18.73 -30.13 20.38
C SER A 397 -17.44 -30.84 20.82
N ASN A 398 -17.25 -32.10 20.42
CA ASN A 398 -16.06 -32.91 20.77
C ASN A 398 -14.99 -32.92 19.66
N LEU A 399 -15.22 -32.24 18.55
CA LEU A 399 -14.32 -32.21 17.39
C LEU A 399 -13.33 -31.04 17.48
N LYS A 400 -12.13 -31.23 16.93
CA LYS A 400 -11.12 -30.17 16.80
C LYS A 400 -11.44 -29.26 15.62
N ASN A 401 -10.87 -28.05 15.60
CA ASN A 401 -11.05 -27.09 14.50
C ASN A 401 -10.72 -27.68 13.12
N LYS A 402 -9.65 -28.48 13.02
CA LYS A 402 -9.29 -29.16 11.77
C LYS A 402 -10.37 -30.14 11.30
N ASP A 403 -11.01 -30.86 12.23
CA ASP A 403 -12.11 -31.77 11.93
C ASP A 403 -13.35 -31.01 11.45
N LEU A 404 -13.70 -29.92 12.14
CA LEU A 404 -14.82 -29.05 11.76
C LEU A 404 -14.63 -28.48 10.35
N PHE A 405 -13.43 -27.97 10.06
CA PHE A 405 -13.09 -27.47 8.73
C PHE A 405 -13.18 -28.57 7.65
N ASN A 406 -12.64 -29.76 7.93
CA ASN A 406 -12.70 -30.89 7.00
C ASN A 406 -14.14 -31.34 6.71
N ILE A 407 -15.04 -31.27 7.70
CA ILE A 407 -16.47 -31.52 7.51
C ILE A 407 -17.08 -30.50 6.52
N CYS A 408 -16.82 -29.21 6.73
CA CYS A 408 -17.28 -28.14 5.84
C CYS A 408 -16.79 -28.35 4.40
N LEU A 409 -15.50 -28.65 4.23
CA LEU A 409 -14.89 -28.95 2.93
C LEU A 409 -15.50 -30.18 2.26
N ALA A 410 -15.68 -31.28 3.00
CA ALA A 410 -16.20 -32.53 2.45
C ALA A 410 -17.63 -32.40 1.94
N ALA A 411 -18.45 -31.61 2.63
CA ALA A 411 -19.82 -31.33 2.20
C ALA A 411 -19.85 -30.45 0.95
N ALA A 412 -18.97 -29.45 0.85
CA ALA A 412 -18.86 -28.59 -0.34
C ALA A 412 -18.51 -29.38 -1.62
N GLY A 413 -17.61 -30.37 -1.51
CA GLY A 413 -17.22 -31.24 -2.62
C GLY A 413 -18.29 -32.22 -3.13
N ARG A 414 -19.43 -32.35 -2.42
CA ARG A 414 -20.60 -33.13 -2.86
C ARG A 414 -21.65 -32.28 -3.59
N SER A 415 -21.54 -30.95 -3.51
CA SER A 415 -22.51 -29.98 -4.05
C SER A 415 -22.13 -29.46 -5.44
N SER A 416 -21.03 -29.95 -6.01
CA SER A 416 -20.57 -29.75 -7.40
C SER A 416 -20.85 -30.98 -8.24
#